data_AF-A0A524MBC2-F1
#
_entry.id   AF-A0A524MBC2-F1
#
_cell.length_a   1.000
_cell.length_b   1.000
_cell.length_c   1.000
_cell.angle_alpha   90.00
_cell.angle_beta   90.00
_cell.angle_gamma   90.00
#
_symmetry.space_group_name_H-M   'P 1'
#
loop_
_entity.id
_entity.type
_entity.pdbx_description
1 polymer ?
#
loop_
_entity_poly.entity_id
_entity_poly.type
_entity_poly.pdbx_seq_one_letter_code
_entity_poly.pdbx_strand_id
1 'polypeptide(L)'
;MNRRIGMMGMGLLLAAILLVFPLYATQSQLYFASDKNGQDRITQVQEGDEIWIVVIDNDENEDCDVRDKISPDLKLMDPKTGAYIVWFAVPGSDDPTQFDYLEETGSDTGIFVSYRAFQIGSRESFAANAPHLATHVVDVPVDGFTDDFMWGHYLYGGAWNQPADDRVWVAPGPTFTGGLMIPVFWPGEAMPPSTWADPTAWDEYLIGRFENMDTLVGLYVDPDDPTDIAVGMMKIIDHEATIAWSKNIYPDAHDSAFVTISDPDENVNCNEVEVVPVFILVNPGSWNPVRVGSPTQFCMLLNSGGVQPNGTVIGERIRWYNIYNSANADHRYYVEYPTQDEFAAGVNVTWFDTVDADGIAPVSFYAQETSANSGVFQLNLNDIQRDLGFQSLRVRDVLVAYYLDPNDADDFKLATCYIEEKNHSITSFTDSLRIDQETFWIGRDSVYVRVIDSNANEDSCCPEQVLVHVCDPHGEDDSEWLILDETNSNSQTFVSMSGLQLWPVWDALGVGLANSMGGFQLRLDNWKLEAFNEDEIYVRYNDVVYGGGLATATAPLAVGQNLPGIGDADVTSSFPP
;
A
#
# COMPACT_ATOMS: atom_id res chain seq x y z
N MET A 1 70.70 23.14 -3.24
CA MET A 1 69.37 23.33 -3.85
C MET A 1 68.89 22.15 -4.71
N ASN A 2 69.73 21.14 -5.03
CA ASN A 2 69.39 20.10 -6.02
C ASN A 2 68.66 18.85 -5.48
N ARG A 3 68.42 18.73 -4.16
CA ARG A 3 67.67 17.59 -3.58
C ARG A 3 66.16 17.83 -3.39
N ARG A 4 65.69 19.08 -3.51
CA ARG A 4 64.27 19.42 -3.33
C ARG A 4 63.45 19.42 -4.63
N ILE A 5 64.11 19.49 -5.79
CA ILE A 5 63.43 19.45 -7.10
C ILE A 5 63.08 17.99 -7.49
N GLY A 6 63.89 17.01 -7.09
CA GLY A 6 63.62 15.59 -7.37
C GLY A 6 62.41 15.01 -6.63
N MET A 7 62.16 15.42 -5.37
CA MET A 7 61.02 14.91 -4.60
C MET A 7 59.68 15.54 -5.00
N MET A 8 59.66 16.79 -5.48
CA MET A 8 58.44 17.40 -6.02
C MET A 8 58.06 16.82 -7.39
N GLY A 9 59.04 16.50 -8.23
CA GLY A 9 58.78 15.84 -9.52
C GLY A 9 58.20 14.44 -9.36
N MET A 10 58.68 13.66 -8.38
CA MET A 10 58.19 12.29 -8.15
C MET A 10 56.80 12.26 -7.48
N GLY A 11 56.48 13.24 -6.63
CA GLY A 11 55.15 13.40 -6.04
C GLY A 11 54.08 13.84 -7.06
N LEU A 12 54.44 14.72 -8.00
CA LEU A 12 53.54 15.12 -9.10
C LEU A 12 53.35 14.00 -10.13
N LEU A 13 54.39 13.19 -10.39
CA LEU A 13 54.24 12.02 -11.26
C LEU A 13 53.36 10.93 -10.61
N LEU A 14 53.52 10.67 -9.31
CA LEU A 14 52.66 9.71 -8.59
C LEU A 14 51.21 10.20 -8.48
N ALA A 15 50.98 11.51 -8.26
CA ALA A 15 49.63 12.08 -8.23
C ALA A 15 48.98 12.10 -9.61
N ALA A 16 49.75 12.30 -10.69
CA ALA A 16 49.25 12.18 -12.05
C ALA A 16 48.97 10.72 -12.44
N ILE A 17 49.76 9.76 -11.95
CA ILE A 17 49.51 8.33 -12.15
C ILE A 17 48.25 7.90 -11.38
N LEU A 18 48.06 8.37 -10.13
CA LEU A 18 46.86 8.09 -9.33
C LEU A 18 45.56 8.74 -9.84
N LEU A 19 45.66 9.81 -10.65
CA LEU A 19 44.52 10.45 -11.32
C LEU A 19 44.27 9.95 -12.76
N VAL A 20 45.16 9.13 -13.30
CA VAL A 20 45.02 8.48 -14.62
C VAL A 20 44.55 7.03 -14.48
N PHE A 21 44.44 6.49 -13.25
CA PHE A 21 43.89 5.15 -13.03
C PHE A 21 42.37 4.96 -13.23
N PRO A 22 41.48 5.99 -13.31
CA PRO A 22 40.11 5.75 -13.76
C PRO A 22 39.97 5.69 -15.29
N LEU A 23 41.08 5.70 -16.06
CA LEU A 23 41.07 5.60 -17.53
C LEU A 23 41.33 4.17 -18.06
N TYR A 24 41.48 3.18 -17.16
CA TYR A 24 41.65 1.76 -17.51
C TYR A 24 40.70 0.82 -16.76
N ALA A 25 39.72 1.35 -16.03
CA ALA A 25 38.51 0.57 -15.77
C ALA A 25 37.71 0.66 -17.07
N THR A 26 37.59 -0.46 -17.77
CA THR A 26 36.64 -0.66 -18.85
C THR A 26 35.28 -0.28 -18.27
N GLN A 27 34.69 0.80 -18.77
CA GLN A 27 33.51 1.37 -18.16
C GLN A 27 32.32 0.51 -18.56
N SER A 28 32.05 -0.54 -17.79
CA SER A 28 30.80 -1.28 -17.95
C SER A 28 29.62 -0.33 -17.69
N GLN A 29 28.55 -0.48 -18.46
CA GLN A 29 27.34 0.32 -18.31
C GLN A 29 26.12 -0.59 -18.27
N LEU A 30 25.15 -0.23 -17.43
CA LEU A 30 23.89 -0.95 -17.30
C LEU A 30 22.73 -0.01 -17.61
N TYR A 31 21.81 -0.47 -18.44
CA TYR A 31 20.53 0.19 -18.66
C TYR A 31 19.43 -0.82 -18.98
N PHE A 32 18.19 -0.33 -18.98
CA PHE A 32 17.01 -1.13 -19.30
C PHE A 32 16.48 -0.71 -20.67
N ALA A 33 15.93 -1.66 -21.42
CA ALA A 33 15.31 -1.44 -22.71
C ALA A 33 13.93 -2.09 -22.79
N SER A 34 13.05 -1.55 -23.63
CA SER A 34 11.73 -2.15 -23.93
C SER A 34 11.77 -3.12 -25.12
N ASP A 35 12.94 -3.31 -25.73
CA ASP A 35 13.11 -4.19 -26.88
C ASP A 35 14.31 -5.13 -26.75
N LYS A 36 14.17 -6.30 -27.37
CA LYS A 36 15.17 -7.38 -27.34
C LYS A 36 16.53 -7.08 -27.95
N ASN A 37 16.66 -5.98 -28.71
CA ASN A 37 17.93 -5.58 -29.30
C ASN A 37 18.62 -4.48 -28.47
N GLY A 38 18.03 -4.07 -27.34
CA GLY A 38 18.59 -3.06 -26.46
C GLY A 38 18.65 -1.65 -27.06
N GLN A 39 17.85 -1.33 -28.08
CA GLN A 39 17.91 -0.05 -28.79
C GLN A 39 17.07 1.03 -28.12
N ASP A 40 15.91 0.63 -27.59
CA ASP A 40 14.91 1.50 -27.00
C ASP A 40 15.13 1.56 -25.48
N ARG A 41 16.15 2.33 -25.08
CA ARG A 41 16.46 2.57 -23.66
C ARG A 41 15.27 3.24 -22.94
N ILE A 42 14.91 2.68 -21.79
CA ILE A 42 13.87 3.19 -20.90
C ILE A 42 14.45 3.58 -19.53
N THR A 43 13.75 4.47 -18.85
CA THR A 43 14.03 4.86 -17.45
C THR A 43 12.77 4.81 -16.58
N GLN A 44 11.66 4.43 -17.19
CA GLN A 44 10.34 4.33 -16.58
C GLN A 44 9.69 3.06 -17.12
N VAL A 45 8.95 2.37 -16.26
CA VAL A 45 8.28 1.10 -16.53
C VAL A 45 6.98 1.05 -15.74
N GLN A 46 5.97 0.32 -16.19
CA GLN A 46 4.76 0.04 -15.42
C GLN A 46 4.81 -1.40 -14.87
N GLU A 47 4.15 -1.69 -13.76
CA GLU A 47 3.94 -3.09 -13.37
C GLU A 47 3.25 -3.84 -14.52
N GLY A 48 3.68 -5.06 -14.79
CA GLY A 48 3.24 -5.90 -15.90
C GLY A 48 4.02 -5.71 -17.20
N ASP A 49 4.80 -4.64 -17.34
CA ASP A 49 5.66 -4.43 -18.51
C ASP A 49 6.82 -5.43 -18.53
N GLU A 50 7.22 -5.81 -19.74
CA GLU A 50 8.43 -6.57 -20.01
C GLU A 50 9.63 -5.66 -20.25
N ILE A 51 10.74 -5.92 -19.56
CA ILE A 51 12.00 -5.21 -19.72
C ILE A 51 13.13 -6.13 -20.19
N TRP A 52 14.10 -5.54 -20.86
CA TRP A 52 15.36 -6.17 -21.24
C TRP A 52 16.50 -5.49 -20.51
N ILE A 53 17.44 -6.28 -20.00
CA ILE A 53 18.60 -5.74 -19.29
C ILE A 53 19.77 -5.69 -20.25
N VAL A 54 20.39 -4.52 -20.36
CA VAL A 54 21.46 -4.27 -21.32
C VAL A 54 22.73 -3.87 -20.61
N VAL A 55 23.79 -4.62 -20.87
CA VAL A 55 25.14 -4.36 -20.38
C VAL A 55 26.00 -3.96 -21.57
N ILE A 56 26.74 -2.87 -21.43
CA ILE A 56 27.83 -2.55 -22.34
C ILE A 56 29.10 -2.96 -21.64
N ASP A 57 29.78 -3.95 -22.18
CA ASP A 57 31.08 -4.40 -21.69
C ASP A 57 32.00 -4.69 -22.88
N ASN A 58 33.12 -3.98 -22.99
CA ASN A 58 33.89 -3.99 -24.26
C ASN A 58 35.03 -5.00 -24.27
N ASP A 59 35.44 -5.50 -23.11
CA ASP A 59 36.48 -6.51 -22.94
C ASP A 59 35.94 -7.93 -22.86
N GLU A 60 34.64 -8.10 -22.59
CA GLU A 60 33.92 -9.38 -22.77
C GLU A 60 33.65 -9.74 -24.24
N ASN A 61 33.94 -8.82 -25.17
CA ASN A 61 33.87 -9.07 -26.61
C ASN A 61 35.16 -9.78 -27.09
N GLU A 62 35.24 -11.08 -26.83
CA GLU A 62 36.43 -11.89 -27.05
C GLU A 62 36.57 -12.39 -28.50
N ASP A 63 35.46 -12.62 -29.22
CA ASP A 63 35.48 -13.16 -30.57
C ASP A 63 34.82 -12.25 -31.64
N CYS A 64 35.59 -11.84 -32.64
CA CYS A 64 35.12 -10.89 -33.65
C CYS A 64 34.22 -11.54 -34.74
N ASP A 65 33.77 -12.78 -34.56
CA ASP A 65 33.13 -13.56 -35.62
C ASP A 65 31.84 -14.30 -35.23
N VAL A 66 31.50 -14.41 -33.95
CA VAL A 66 30.17 -14.81 -33.50
C VAL A 66 29.61 -13.78 -32.51
N ARG A 67 28.47 -14.09 -31.88
CA ARG A 67 27.88 -13.26 -30.84
C ARG A 67 28.25 -13.90 -29.53
N ASP A 68 28.95 -13.16 -28.69
CA ASP A 68 29.37 -13.66 -27.40
C ASP A 68 28.18 -13.82 -26.45
N LYS A 69 28.34 -14.75 -25.50
CA LYS A 69 27.35 -15.05 -24.45
C LYS A 69 28.05 -15.07 -23.11
N ILE A 70 27.55 -14.27 -22.19
CA ILE A 70 28.14 -14.13 -20.85
C ILE A 70 27.13 -14.52 -19.78
N SER A 71 27.60 -15.15 -18.71
CA SER A 71 26.82 -15.47 -17.50
C SER A 71 27.19 -14.46 -16.42
N PRO A 72 26.45 -13.34 -16.31
CA PRO A 72 26.82 -12.25 -15.40
C PRO A 72 26.45 -12.55 -13.95
N ASP A 73 27.08 -11.85 -12.99
CA ASP A 73 26.47 -11.61 -11.68
C ASP A 73 25.60 -10.36 -11.81
N LEU A 74 24.30 -10.57 -11.99
CA LEU A 74 23.33 -9.53 -12.27
C LEU A 74 22.20 -9.57 -11.25
N LYS A 75 21.90 -8.39 -10.70
CA LYS A 75 20.86 -8.22 -9.68
C LYS A 75 19.95 -7.08 -10.07
N LEU A 76 18.65 -7.29 -10.00
CA LEU A 76 17.64 -6.22 -10.09
C LEU A 76 16.91 -6.20 -8.77
N MET A 77 16.80 -5.06 -8.10
CA MET A 77 16.11 -4.98 -6.81
C MET A 77 15.21 -3.77 -6.71
N ASP A 78 14.09 -3.95 -6.02
CA ASP A 78 13.28 -2.92 -5.40
C ASP A 78 13.64 -2.84 -3.91
N PRO A 79 14.36 -1.79 -3.48
CA PRO A 79 14.76 -1.67 -2.08
C PRO A 79 13.61 -1.42 -1.10
N LYS A 80 12.45 -0.90 -1.54
CA LYS A 80 11.31 -0.59 -0.66
C LYS A 80 10.55 -1.86 -0.32
N THR A 81 10.17 -2.63 -1.33
CA THR A 81 9.40 -3.88 -1.16
C THR A 81 10.28 -5.09 -0.84
N GLY A 82 11.56 -5.04 -1.21
CA GLY A 82 12.49 -6.16 -1.10
C GLY A 82 12.34 -7.21 -2.21
N ALA A 83 11.64 -6.90 -3.30
CA ALA A 83 11.59 -7.74 -4.50
C ALA A 83 12.92 -7.68 -5.26
N TYR A 84 13.46 -8.83 -5.71
CA TYR A 84 14.70 -8.84 -6.50
C TYR A 84 14.87 -10.06 -7.42
N ILE A 85 15.62 -9.89 -8.52
CA ILE A 85 16.21 -10.99 -9.32
C ILE A 85 17.65 -11.18 -8.89
N VAL A 86 18.11 -12.43 -8.81
CA VAL A 86 19.55 -12.75 -8.76
C VAL A 86 19.92 -13.76 -9.84
N TRP A 87 20.72 -13.31 -10.80
CA TRP A 87 21.44 -14.16 -11.71
C TRP A 87 22.81 -14.44 -11.14
N PHE A 88 23.03 -15.69 -10.75
CA PHE A 88 24.34 -16.13 -10.31
C PHE A 88 25.19 -16.42 -11.53
N ALA A 89 26.33 -15.74 -11.64
CA ALA A 89 27.37 -16.14 -12.56
C ALA A 89 27.71 -17.63 -12.33
N VAL A 90 27.87 -18.39 -13.41
CA VAL A 90 28.40 -19.76 -13.37
C VAL A 90 29.82 -19.74 -13.92
N PRO A 91 30.84 -19.51 -13.07
CA PRO A 91 32.20 -19.30 -13.53
C PRO A 91 32.72 -20.54 -14.26
N GLY A 92 33.21 -20.37 -15.49
CA GLY A 92 33.80 -21.44 -16.29
C GLY A 92 32.80 -22.44 -16.89
N SER A 93 31.53 -22.07 -17.05
CA SER A 93 30.61 -22.82 -17.90
C SER A 93 30.96 -22.62 -19.38
N ASP A 94 31.40 -23.68 -20.06
CA ASP A 94 31.61 -23.67 -21.52
C ASP A 94 30.29 -23.49 -22.32
N ASP A 95 29.13 -23.48 -21.65
CA ASP A 95 27.80 -23.36 -22.27
C ASP A 95 26.85 -22.56 -21.36
N PRO A 96 26.82 -21.22 -21.45
CA PRO A 96 25.92 -20.38 -20.66
C PRO A 96 24.44 -20.59 -20.99
N THR A 97 24.09 -21.34 -22.06
CA THR A 97 22.70 -21.51 -22.51
C THR A 97 21.83 -22.40 -21.62
N GLN A 98 22.43 -23.03 -20.61
CA GLN A 98 21.70 -23.84 -19.62
C GLN A 98 21.08 -22.99 -18.51
N PHE A 99 21.39 -21.70 -18.45
CA PHE A 99 20.92 -20.74 -17.46
C PHE A 99 20.50 -19.44 -18.15
N ASP A 100 20.13 -18.45 -17.35
CA ASP A 100 20.02 -17.08 -17.81
C ASP A 100 21.40 -16.50 -18.19
N TYR A 101 21.43 -15.78 -19.30
CA TYR A 101 22.65 -15.22 -19.87
C TYR A 101 22.36 -13.92 -20.62
N LEU A 102 23.41 -13.13 -20.87
CA LEU A 102 23.36 -11.99 -21.78
C LEU A 102 23.98 -12.39 -23.12
N GLU A 103 23.34 -12.04 -24.23
CA GLU A 103 23.80 -12.29 -25.59
C GLU A 103 24.16 -10.98 -26.27
N GLU A 104 25.28 -10.93 -26.99
CA GLU A 104 25.60 -9.75 -27.79
C GLU A 104 24.50 -9.43 -28.81
N THR A 105 24.25 -8.15 -29.03
CA THR A 105 23.27 -7.67 -30.03
C THR A 105 23.72 -7.88 -31.47
N GLY A 106 25.04 -7.98 -31.68
CA GLY A 106 25.69 -8.25 -32.95
C GLY A 106 27.14 -8.65 -32.70
N SER A 107 27.78 -9.27 -33.69
CA SER A 107 29.19 -9.61 -33.60
C SER A 107 30.03 -8.36 -33.37
N ASP A 108 30.95 -8.39 -32.41
CA ASP A 108 31.91 -7.31 -32.14
C ASP A 108 31.23 -6.00 -31.71
N THR A 109 30.19 -6.08 -30.88
CA THR A 109 29.45 -4.90 -30.40
C THR A 109 29.84 -4.47 -28.99
N GLY A 110 30.20 -5.42 -28.11
CA GLY A 110 30.34 -5.16 -26.68
C GLY A 110 29.04 -4.70 -26.02
N ILE A 111 27.90 -4.97 -26.65
CA ILE A 111 26.56 -4.67 -26.12
C ILE A 111 25.82 -5.98 -25.97
N PHE A 112 25.61 -6.38 -24.73
CA PHE A 112 24.95 -7.60 -24.32
C PHE A 112 23.54 -7.31 -23.81
N VAL A 113 22.57 -8.09 -24.25
CA VAL A 113 21.17 -7.97 -23.83
C VAL A 113 20.74 -9.29 -23.20
N SER A 114 19.92 -9.25 -22.16
CA SER A 114 19.30 -10.44 -21.58
C SER A 114 18.69 -11.32 -22.67
N TYR A 115 18.86 -12.64 -22.58
CA TYR A 115 18.36 -13.55 -23.59
C TYR A 115 16.82 -13.55 -23.71
N ARG A 116 16.15 -13.16 -22.64
CA ARG A 116 14.70 -12.98 -22.54
C ARG A 116 14.36 -11.67 -21.83
N ALA A 117 13.09 -11.27 -21.95
CA ALA A 117 12.55 -10.18 -21.18
C ALA A 117 12.17 -10.65 -19.77
N PHE A 118 12.03 -9.69 -18.85
CA PHE A 118 11.52 -9.90 -17.51
C PHE A 118 10.28 -9.08 -17.31
N GLN A 119 9.21 -9.71 -16.85
CA GLN A 119 8.00 -9.00 -16.49
C GLN A 119 8.15 -8.39 -15.10
N ILE A 120 7.92 -7.09 -14.96
CA ILE A 120 7.95 -6.41 -13.65
C ILE A 120 6.61 -6.64 -12.97
N GLY A 121 6.47 -7.72 -12.20
CA GLY A 121 5.24 -8.00 -11.47
C GLY A 121 4.10 -8.56 -12.32
N SER A 122 3.11 -9.13 -11.65
CA SER A 122 1.97 -9.80 -12.26
C SER A 122 0.87 -10.09 -11.23
N ARG A 123 -0.15 -10.86 -11.63
CA ARG A 123 -1.19 -11.39 -10.75
C ARG A 123 -0.95 -12.86 -10.46
N GLU A 124 -1.28 -13.34 -9.26
CA GLU A 124 -1.29 -14.78 -8.95
C GLU A 124 -2.19 -15.54 -9.93
N SER A 125 -3.33 -14.96 -10.31
CA SER A 125 -4.20 -15.48 -11.36
C SER A 125 -5.11 -14.40 -11.96
N PHE A 126 -5.33 -14.48 -13.26
CA PHE A 126 -6.35 -13.70 -13.99
C PHE A 126 -7.70 -14.42 -14.08
N ALA A 127 -7.89 -15.51 -13.33
CA ALA A 127 -9.09 -16.33 -13.42
C ALA A 127 -10.33 -15.59 -12.86
N ALA A 128 -11.27 -15.24 -13.74
CA ALA A 128 -12.49 -14.52 -13.39
C ALA A 128 -13.38 -15.19 -12.31
N ASN A 129 -13.27 -16.51 -12.12
CA ASN A 129 -14.01 -17.25 -11.08
C ASN A 129 -13.26 -17.36 -9.74
N ALA A 130 -12.07 -16.78 -9.64
CA ALA A 130 -11.24 -16.72 -8.44
C ALA A 130 -10.65 -15.31 -8.25
N PRO A 131 -11.48 -14.26 -8.12
CA PRO A 131 -11.01 -12.87 -8.02
C PRO A 131 -10.12 -12.59 -6.79
N HIS A 132 -10.16 -13.47 -5.78
CA HIS A 132 -9.28 -13.41 -4.62
C HIS A 132 -7.82 -13.77 -4.92
N LEU A 133 -7.55 -14.32 -6.11
CA LEU A 133 -6.20 -14.61 -6.63
C LEU A 133 -5.68 -13.49 -7.54
N ALA A 134 -6.35 -12.33 -7.61
CA ALA A 134 -5.83 -11.15 -8.30
C ALA A 134 -4.80 -10.39 -7.45
N THR A 135 -4.23 -11.02 -6.42
CA THR A 135 -3.15 -10.45 -5.62
C THR A 135 -1.89 -10.26 -6.48
N HIS A 136 -1.17 -9.15 -6.25
CA HIS A 136 0.11 -8.88 -6.90
C HIS A 136 1.16 -9.91 -6.47
N VAL A 137 1.96 -10.32 -7.44
CA VAL A 137 3.11 -11.21 -7.27
C VAL A 137 4.27 -10.67 -8.10
N VAL A 138 5.50 -10.90 -7.65
CA VAL A 138 6.70 -10.42 -8.36
C VAL A 138 6.96 -11.15 -9.69
N ASP A 139 6.41 -12.35 -9.87
CA ASP A 139 6.58 -13.21 -11.05
C ASP A 139 5.48 -14.31 -11.03
N VAL A 140 5.25 -15.01 -12.15
CA VAL A 140 4.23 -16.07 -12.30
C VAL A 140 4.89 -17.36 -12.77
N PRO A 141 4.63 -18.51 -12.13
CA PRO A 141 5.28 -19.75 -12.53
C PRO A 141 4.97 -20.12 -14.00
N VAL A 142 6.01 -20.30 -14.81
CA VAL A 142 5.91 -20.88 -16.16
C VAL A 142 6.16 -22.39 -16.04
N ASP A 143 5.19 -23.20 -16.47
CA ASP A 143 5.23 -24.68 -16.34
C ASP A 143 5.49 -25.18 -14.90
N GLY A 144 5.08 -24.39 -13.90
CA GLY A 144 5.24 -24.72 -12.48
C GLY A 144 6.61 -24.38 -11.88
N PHE A 145 7.43 -23.59 -12.58
CA PHE A 145 8.68 -23.07 -12.05
C PHE A 145 8.64 -21.53 -12.03
N THR A 146 9.02 -20.97 -10.89
CA THR A 146 9.27 -19.53 -10.69
C THR A 146 10.77 -19.34 -10.84
N ASP A 147 11.24 -18.76 -11.94
CA ASP A 147 12.67 -18.73 -12.27
C ASP A 147 13.34 -17.36 -12.03
N ASP A 148 12.58 -16.27 -11.83
CA ASP A 148 13.15 -14.93 -12.01
C ASP A 148 13.23 -14.15 -10.71
N PHE A 149 12.06 -13.79 -10.17
CA PHE A 149 11.98 -12.89 -9.03
C PHE A 149 11.85 -13.66 -7.72
N MET A 150 12.58 -13.17 -6.74
CA MET A 150 12.63 -13.68 -5.38
C MET A 150 12.29 -12.55 -4.40
N TRP A 151 11.88 -12.93 -3.20
CA TRP A 151 11.66 -12.00 -2.10
C TRP A 151 12.38 -12.46 -0.84
N GLY A 152 12.97 -11.52 -0.12
CA GLY A 152 13.63 -11.80 1.14
C GLY A 152 14.69 -10.78 1.52
N HIS A 153 15.43 -11.06 2.60
CA HIS A 153 16.51 -10.20 3.04
C HIS A 153 17.74 -10.36 2.15
N TYR A 154 18.29 -9.24 1.69
CA TYR A 154 19.64 -9.16 1.19
C TYR A 154 20.57 -8.63 2.29
N LEU A 155 21.55 -9.44 2.71
CA LEU A 155 22.54 -9.04 3.70
C LEU A 155 23.94 -9.22 3.11
N TYR A 156 24.62 -8.10 2.83
CA TYR A 156 26.02 -8.10 2.44
C TYR A 156 26.88 -8.66 3.60
N GLY A 157 27.13 -9.97 3.57
CA GLY A 157 28.20 -10.66 4.30
C GLY A 157 28.15 -10.57 5.83
N GLY A 158 27.56 -11.58 6.48
CA GLY A 158 27.79 -11.85 7.90
C GLY A 158 29.13 -12.57 8.13
N ALA A 159 30.15 -11.85 8.62
CA ALA A 159 31.35 -12.23 9.40
C ALA A 159 32.10 -13.59 9.23
N TRP A 160 31.73 -14.50 8.34
CA TRP A 160 32.25 -15.89 8.33
C TRP A 160 32.37 -16.51 6.94
N ASN A 161 33.12 -15.92 5.99
CA ASN A 161 33.51 -16.57 4.72
C ASN A 161 32.36 -17.23 3.91
N GLN A 162 31.10 -16.91 4.18
CA GLN A 162 29.96 -17.30 3.37
C GLN A 162 29.84 -16.28 2.23
N PRO A 163 29.57 -16.71 0.98
CA PRO A 163 29.24 -15.80 -0.11
C PRO A 163 28.16 -14.82 0.35
N ALA A 164 28.21 -13.58 -0.13
CA ALA A 164 27.37 -12.47 0.33
C ALA A 164 25.89 -12.58 -0.10
N ASP A 165 25.38 -13.79 -0.30
CA ASP A 165 24.12 -14.10 -1.00
C ASP A 165 23.38 -15.30 -0.36
N ASP A 166 23.61 -15.58 0.93
CA ASP A 166 22.84 -16.62 1.63
C ASP A 166 21.37 -16.17 1.73
N ARG A 167 20.49 -16.92 1.08
CA ARG A 167 19.03 -16.73 1.08
C ARG A 167 18.51 -16.79 2.53
N VAL A 168 17.94 -15.70 3.03
CA VAL A 168 17.28 -15.69 4.34
C VAL A 168 15.78 -15.53 4.14
N TRP A 169 15.05 -16.58 4.49
CA TRP A 169 13.60 -16.64 4.40
C TRP A 169 12.93 -16.01 5.63
N VAL A 170 11.80 -15.33 5.43
CA VAL A 170 10.99 -14.73 6.49
C VAL A 170 9.92 -15.74 6.97
N ALA A 171 9.68 -15.79 8.28
CA ALA A 171 8.78 -16.72 8.98
C ALA A 171 7.44 -16.02 9.41
N PRO A 172 6.34 -16.73 9.76
CA PRO A 172 5.00 -16.29 10.23
C PRO A 172 4.21 -15.04 9.78
N GLY A 173 3.85 -14.75 8.52
CA GLY A 173 3.50 -13.40 8.05
C GLY A 173 4.59 -12.39 8.45
N PRO A 174 4.62 -11.14 7.98
CA PRO A 174 5.35 -10.16 8.74
C PRO A 174 4.55 -9.94 10.04
N THR A 175 4.82 -10.70 11.11
CA THR A 175 4.66 -10.13 12.44
C THR A 175 5.66 -8.99 12.51
N PHE A 176 5.24 -7.80 12.06
CA PHE A 176 5.98 -6.56 12.21
C PHE A 176 6.17 -6.34 13.70
N THR A 177 7.26 -6.86 14.22
CA THR A 177 7.71 -6.55 15.57
C THR A 177 8.33 -5.17 15.43
N GLY A 178 7.61 -4.13 15.87
CA GLY A 178 8.10 -2.76 15.79
C GLY A 178 9.50 -2.65 16.40
N GLY A 179 10.47 -2.28 15.58
CA GLY A 179 11.88 -2.17 15.93
C GLY A 179 12.73 -3.32 15.37
N LEU A 180 13.66 -2.96 14.47
CA LEU A 180 14.79 -3.75 13.97
C LEU A 180 14.47 -5.23 13.67
N MET A 181 14.33 -5.58 12.39
CA MET A 181 14.33 -6.96 11.92
C MET A 181 15.59 -7.66 12.49
N ILE A 182 15.38 -8.62 13.39
CA ILE A 182 16.46 -9.24 14.16
C ILE A 182 17.25 -10.16 13.22
N PRO A 183 18.53 -9.89 12.92
CA PRO A 183 19.33 -10.65 11.94
C PRO A 183 19.80 -12.03 12.48
N VAL A 184 19.20 -12.53 13.56
CA VAL A 184 19.64 -13.73 14.31
C VAL A 184 18.63 -14.86 14.18
N PHE A 185 17.76 -14.84 13.17
CA PHE A 185 17.03 -16.04 12.81
C PHE A 185 17.94 -16.96 11.99
N TRP A 186 18.23 -18.13 12.57
CA TRP A 186 18.75 -19.30 11.86
C TRP A 186 17.90 -19.56 10.62
N PRO A 187 18.43 -20.12 9.51
CA PRO A 187 17.71 -20.29 8.25
C PRO A 187 16.40 -21.03 8.51
N GLY A 188 15.33 -20.25 8.60
CA GLY A 188 13.98 -20.70 8.84
C GLY A 188 13.32 -21.04 7.52
N GLU A 189 12.21 -21.75 7.63
CA GLU A 189 11.37 -22.18 6.51
C GLU A 189 10.72 -20.96 5.81
N ALA A 190 10.74 -20.96 4.46
CA ALA A 190 10.06 -19.97 3.63
C ALA A 190 8.55 -20.08 3.80
N MET A 191 7.86 -18.96 3.93
CA MET A 191 6.42 -18.99 4.00
C MET A 191 5.76 -18.83 2.63
N PRO A 192 4.56 -19.40 2.47
CA PRO A 192 3.68 -19.12 1.35
C PRO A 192 2.99 -17.73 1.48
N PRO A 193 2.59 -17.07 0.37
CA PRO A 193 1.90 -15.75 0.34
C PRO A 193 0.57 -15.72 1.12
N SER A 194 0.17 -16.89 1.59
CA SER A 194 -1.19 -17.32 1.74
C SER A 194 -1.09 -18.62 2.53
N THR A 195 -1.92 -18.87 3.56
CA THR A 195 -1.88 -20.16 4.29
C THR A 195 -2.28 -21.38 3.42
N TRP A 196 -2.55 -21.15 2.13
CA TRP A 196 -3.22 -22.07 1.22
C TRP A 196 -2.30 -22.59 0.11
N ALA A 197 -1.15 -21.94 -0.08
CA ALA A 197 -0.12 -22.44 -0.96
C ALA A 197 0.51 -23.67 -0.29
N ASP A 198 0.52 -24.81 -0.99
CA ASP A 198 0.93 -26.11 -0.45
C ASP A 198 2.28 -25.93 0.25
N PRO A 199 2.37 -26.12 1.57
CA PRO A 199 3.61 -25.94 2.27
C PRO A 199 4.66 -26.91 1.75
N THR A 200 4.32 -27.99 1.04
CA THR A 200 5.29 -28.90 0.41
C THR A 200 5.91 -28.39 -0.90
N ALA A 201 5.39 -27.30 -1.47
CA ALA A 201 5.90 -26.61 -2.66
C ALA A 201 6.87 -25.47 -2.28
N TRP A 202 7.81 -25.74 -1.37
CA TRP A 202 8.77 -24.77 -0.84
C TRP A 202 9.67 -24.10 -1.90
N ASP A 203 9.75 -24.69 -3.09
CA ASP A 203 10.58 -24.21 -4.20
C ASP A 203 9.83 -23.23 -5.14
N GLU A 204 8.57 -22.85 -4.82
CA GLU A 204 7.63 -22.23 -5.77
C GLU A 204 7.07 -20.85 -5.35
N TYR A 205 7.58 -20.18 -4.29
CA TYR A 205 6.89 -18.99 -3.75
C TYR A 205 7.54 -17.61 -3.93
N LEU A 206 6.65 -16.75 -4.46
CA LEU A 206 6.74 -15.39 -4.97
C LEU A 206 5.96 -14.41 -4.05
N ILE A 207 6.32 -14.30 -2.78
CA ILE A 207 5.69 -13.27 -1.94
C ILE A 207 6.36 -11.96 -2.24
N GLY A 208 5.76 -11.05 -2.97
CA GLY A 208 6.28 -9.69 -3.12
C GLY A 208 5.41 -8.90 -4.07
N ARG A 209 5.61 -7.60 -4.13
CA ARG A 209 5.01 -6.73 -5.14
C ARG A 209 6.06 -5.73 -5.61
N PHE A 210 5.84 -5.15 -6.77
CA PHE A 210 6.55 -3.97 -7.22
C PHE A 210 5.67 -2.78 -6.97
N GLU A 211 5.94 -1.98 -5.97
CA GLU A 211 5.07 -0.85 -5.66
C GLU A 211 5.33 0.30 -6.63
N ASN A 212 4.26 1.02 -6.99
CA ASN A 212 4.40 2.17 -7.86
C ASN A 212 5.25 3.24 -7.17
N MET A 213 5.80 4.16 -7.96
CA MET A 213 6.85 5.07 -7.52
C MET A 213 8.16 4.42 -7.02
N ASP A 214 8.33 3.10 -7.03
CA ASP A 214 9.61 2.53 -6.62
C ASP A 214 10.72 2.70 -7.64
N THR A 215 11.95 2.63 -7.11
CA THR A 215 13.16 2.66 -7.91
C THR A 215 13.73 1.26 -8.00
N LEU A 216 13.69 0.71 -9.20
CA LEU A 216 14.37 -0.53 -9.52
C LEU A 216 15.84 -0.24 -9.79
N VAL A 217 16.71 -0.92 -9.04
CA VAL A 217 18.16 -0.77 -9.10
C VAL A 217 18.75 -2.04 -9.70
N GLY A 218 19.33 -1.90 -10.89
CA GLY A 218 20.14 -2.93 -11.51
C GLY A 218 21.58 -2.82 -11.05
N LEU A 219 22.22 -3.95 -10.76
CA LEU A 219 23.64 -4.09 -10.45
C LEU A 219 24.22 -5.17 -11.37
N TYR A 220 25.38 -4.88 -11.93
CA TYR A 220 26.15 -5.80 -12.76
C TYR A 220 27.58 -5.85 -12.26
N VAL A 221 28.15 -7.04 -12.19
CA VAL A 221 29.58 -7.28 -12.01
C VAL A 221 30.03 -8.22 -13.12
N ASP A 222 31.08 -7.82 -13.83
CA ASP A 222 31.74 -8.67 -14.81
C ASP A 222 32.33 -9.93 -14.12
N PRO A 223 32.02 -11.15 -14.60
CA PRO A 223 32.55 -12.39 -14.07
C PRO A 223 34.08 -12.55 -14.20
N ASP A 224 34.71 -11.94 -15.21
CA ASP A 224 36.14 -12.10 -15.51
C ASP A 224 37.00 -10.93 -14.98
N ASP A 225 36.46 -9.70 -14.93
CA ASP A 225 37.02 -8.57 -14.17
C ASP A 225 36.04 -8.02 -13.09
N PRO A 226 36.15 -8.43 -11.81
CA PRO A 226 35.27 -7.95 -10.74
C PRO A 226 35.45 -6.47 -10.40
N THR A 227 36.37 -5.74 -11.05
CA THR A 227 36.47 -4.29 -10.94
C THR A 227 35.51 -3.55 -11.88
N ASP A 228 34.96 -4.24 -12.87
CA ASP A 228 34.01 -3.72 -13.83
C ASP A 228 32.59 -3.91 -13.31
N ILE A 229 32.10 -2.85 -12.68
CA ILE A 229 30.78 -2.79 -12.06
C ILE A 229 29.93 -1.73 -12.73
N ALA A 230 28.66 -2.06 -12.97
CA ALA A 230 27.69 -1.12 -13.51
C ALA A 230 26.43 -1.07 -12.65
N VAL A 231 25.82 0.11 -12.61
CA VAL A 231 24.55 0.36 -11.92
C VAL A 231 23.60 1.06 -12.87
N GLY A 232 22.38 0.54 -12.92
CA GLY A 232 21.27 1.07 -13.70
C GLY A 232 20.10 1.37 -12.77
N MET A 233 19.28 2.36 -13.11
CA MET A 233 18.06 2.65 -12.36
C MET A 233 16.91 2.91 -13.33
N MET A 234 15.73 2.44 -12.96
CA MET A 234 14.47 2.82 -13.57
C MET A 234 13.41 3.03 -12.49
N LYS A 235 12.39 3.80 -12.82
CA LYS A 235 11.28 4.14 -11.93
C LYS A 235 10.03 3.39 -12.36
N ILE A 236 9.32 2.80 -11.42
CA ILE A 236 7.96 2.35 -11.69
C ILE A 236 7.07 3.59 -11.75
N ILE A 237 6.28 3.70 -12.82
CA ILE A 237 5.36 4.82 -13.04
C ILE A 237 4.19 4.66 -12.07
N ASP A 238 3.71 5.79 -11.56
CA ASP A 238 2.51 5.89 -10.73
C ASP A 238 1.45 6.67 -11.50
N HIS A 239 0.21 6.20 -11.39
CA HIS A 239 -0.99 6.85 -11.87
C HIS A 239 -2.06 6.94 -10.78
N GLU A 240 -2.23 8.13 -10.22
CA GLU A 240 -3.36 8.44 -9.34
C GLU A 240 -4.72 7.93 -9.88
N ALA A 241 -5.38 7.10 -9.07
CA ALA A 241 -6.66 6.52 -9.34
C ALA A 241 -7.79 7.53 -9.11
N THR A 242 -8.97 7.17 -9.61
CA THR A 242 -10.20 7.89 -9.29
C THR A 242 -11.31 6.90 -9.01
N ILE A 243 -12.25 7.27 -8.13
CA ILE A 243 -13.45 6.49 -7.85
C ILE A 243 -14.70 7.36 -7.92
N ALA A 244 -15.77 6.84 -8.49
CA ALA A 244 -17.05 7.54 -8.57
C ALA A 244 -18.24 6.58 -8.55
N TRP A 245 -19.32 7.01 -7.90
CA TRP A 245 -20.63 6.41 -8.06
C TRP A 245 -21.31 6.89 -9.35
N SER A 246 -22.14 6.04 -9.95
CA SER A 246 -22.95 6.41 -11.12
C SER A 246 -23.89 7.61 -10.88
N LYS A 247 -24.29 7.81 -9.62
CA LYS A 247 -25.12 8.93 -9.16
C LYS A 247 -24.69 9.33 -7.75
N ASN A 248 -24.81 10.61 -7.44
CA ASN A 248 -24.62 11.11 -6.08
C ASN A 248 -25.84 10.80 -5.19
N ILE A 249 -27.05 10.75 -5.75
CA ILE A 249 -28.30 10.49 -5.00
C ILE A 249 -29.12 9.47 -5.77
N TYR A 250 -29.51 8.38 -5.11
CA TYR A 250 -30.41 7.36 -5.66
C TYR A 250 -31.85 7.59 -5.14
N PRO A 251 -32.88 7.45 -5.98
CA PRO A 251 -34.28 7.66 -5.56
C PRO A 251 -34.78 6.68 -4.51
N ASP A 252 -34.18 5.50 -4.42
CA ASP A 252 -34.41 4.50 -3.38
C ASP A 252 -33.25 3.49 -3.38
N ALA A 253 -33.30 2.51 -2.47
CA ALA A 253 -32.27 1.48 -2.33
C ALA A 253 -32.43 0.27 -3.27
N HIS A 254 -33.50 0.21 -4.07
CA HIS A 254 -33.73 -0.83 -5.08
C HIS A 254 -33.21 -0.44 -6.47
N ASP A 255 -32.79 0.81 -6.63
CA ASP A 255 -32.16 1.30 -7.85
C ASP A 255 -30.87 0.52 -8.14
N SER A 256 -30.58 0.30 -9.42
CA SER A 256 -29.28 -0.21 -9.85
C SER A 256 -28.24 0.90 -9.75
N ALA A 257 -27.03 0.55 -9.31
CA ALA A 257 -25.88 1.42 -9.21
C ALA A 257 -24.64 0.79 -9.83
N PHE A 258 -23.65 1.61 -10.13
CA PHE A 258 -22.30 1.12 -10.34
C PHE A 258 -21.29 2.07 -9.72
N VAL A 259 -20.14 1.51 -9.35
CA VAL A 259 -18.95 2.24 -8.93
C VAL A 259 -17.91 2.06 -10.04
N THR A 260 -17.35 3.15 -10.54
CA THR A 260 -16.28 3.15 -11.52
C THR A 260 -14.98 3.56 -10.84
N ILE A 261 -13.93 2.78 -11.09
CA ILE A 261 -12.56 3.09 -10.71
C ILE A 261 -11.77 3.27 -12.02
N SER A 262 -11.00 4.35 -12.12
CA SER A 262 -10.00 4.50 -13.18
C SER A 262 -8.65 4.47 -12.51
N ASP A 263 -7.89 3.44 -12.80
CA ASP A 263 -6.59 3.12 -12.22
C ASP A 263 -5.78 2.43 -13.33
N PRO A 264 -4.97 3.19 -14.08
CA PRO A 264 -4.22 2.66 -15.21
C PRO A 264 -3.12 1.66 -14.86
N ASP A 265 -2.57 1.72 -13.65
CA ASP A 265 -1.47 0.91 -13.13
C ASP A 265 -1.90 -0.43 -12.55
N GLU A 266 -3.16 -0.58 -12.14
CA GLU A 266 -3.76 -1.89 -11.85
C GLU A 266 -4.10 -2.73 -13.10
N ASN A 267 -3.92 -2.17 -14.31
CA ASN A 267 -4.01 -2.92 -15.58
C ASN A 267 -2.64 -3.53 -15.95
N VAL A 268 -2.26 -4.54 -15.17
CA VAL A 268 -0.98 -5.25 -15.23
C VAL A 268 -0.88 -6.14 -16.48
N ASN A 269 -1.98 -6.63 -17.04
CA ASN A 269 -1.95 -7.47 -18.24
C ASN A 269 -2.94 -7.03 -19.33
N CYS A 270 -2.38 -6.46 -20.40
CA CYS A 270 -3.15 -5.96 -21.54
C CYS A 270 -4.00 -6.98 -22.32
N ASN A 271 -3.85 -8.29 -22.05
CA ASN A 271 -4.60 -9.35 -22.72
C ASN A 271 -5.68 -9.99 -21.82
N GLU A 272 -5.68 -9.67 -20.54
CA GLU A 272 -6.58 -10.26 -19.55
C GLU A 272 -7.56 -9.21 -19.03
N VAL A 273 -8.67 -9.68 -18.45
CA VAL A 273 -9.61 -8.80 -17.75
C VAL A 273 -9.35 -8.93 -16.27
N GLU A 274 -8.93 -7.84 -15.64
CA GLU A 274 -8.52 -7.82 -14.25
C GLU A 274 -9.65 -7.42 -13.29
N VAL A 275 -9.38 -7.52 -12.00
CA VAL A 275 -10.30 -7.11 -10.94
C VAL A 275 -9.53 -6.38 -9.85
N VAL A 276 -10.16 -5.39 -9.23
CA VAL A 276 -9.62 -4.65 -8.08
C VAL A 276 -10.61 -4.67 -6.92
N PRO A 277 -10.14 -4.64 -5.65
CA PRO A 277 -11.02 -4.67 -4.49
C PRO A 277 -11.64 -3.29 -4.26
N VAL A 278 -12.92 -3.26 -3.93
CA VAL A 278 -13.65 -2.05 -3.53
C VAL A 278 -14.38 -2.34 -2.25
N PHE A 279 -14.27 -1.44 -1.28
CA PHE A 279 -14.93 -1.58 0.01
C PHE A 279 -16.12 -0.63 0.09
N ILE A 280 -17.32 -1.15 0.38
CA ILE A 280 -18.52 -0.34 0.54
C ILE A 280 -19.05 -0.51 1.97
N LEU A 281 -19.12 0.59 2.70
CA LEU A 281 -19.74 0.63 4.03
C LEU A 281 -20.94 1.59 4.02
N VAL A 282 -21.96 1.22 4.79
CA VAL A 282 -23.17 2.04 5.01
C VAL A 282 -23.02 2.81 6.31
N ASN A 283 -23.24 4.13 6.28
CA ASN A 283 -23.12 5.05 7.42
C ASN A 283 -21.87 4.83 8.29
N PRO A 284 -20.66 4.68 7.71
CA PRO A 284 -19.53 4.12 8.43
C PRO A 284 -19.11 4.99 9.64
N GLY A 285 -18.99 4.37 10.81
CA GLY A 285 -18.60 5.00 12.07
C GLY A 285 -19.76 5.61 12.87
N SER A 286 -21.00 5.47 12.39
CA SER A 286 -22.20 5.99 13.06
C SER A 286 -22.74 5.10 14.19
N TRP A 287 -22.00 4.08 14.60
CA TRP A 287 -22.37 3.16 15.69
C TRP A 287 -21.16 2.76 16.53
N ASN A 288 -21.42 2.19 17.70
CA ASN A 288 -20.37 1.61 18.54
C ASN A 288 -20.07 0.18 18.11
N PRO A 289 -18.81 -0.29 18.22
CA PRO A 289 -18.47 -1.69 18.01
C PRO A 289 -19.44 -2.61 18.75
N VAL A 290 -20.13 -3.48 18.01
CA VAL A 290 -21.07 -4.47 18.57
C VAL A 290 -20.31 -5.43 19.49
N ARG A 291 -19.08 -5.78 19.10
CA ARG A 291 -18.13 -6.54 19.90
C ARG A 291 -16.83 -5.76 20.05
N VAL A 292 -16.06 -6.10 21.08
CA VAL A 292 -14.73 -5.51 21.27
C VAL A 292 -13.86 -5.83 20.06
N GLY A 293 -13.41 -4.79 19.36
CA GLY A 293 -12.56 -4.90 18.18
C GLY A 293 -13.30 -5.05 16.85
N SER A 294 -14.64 -5.13 16.82
CA SER A 294 -15.38 -5.13 15.56
C SER A 294 -15.26 -3.74 14.91
N PRO A 295 -14.91 -3.65 13.61
CA PRO A 295 -14.76 -2.36 12.96
C PRO A 295 -16.10 -1.69 12.71
N THR A 296 -16.11 -0.36 12.79
CA THR A 296 -17.27 0.45 12.40
C THR A 296 -16.95 1.35 11.20
N GLN A 297 -15.68 1.43 10.80
CA GLN A 297 -15.18 2.32 9.76
C GLN A 297 -13.98 1.71 9.04
N PHE A 298 -13.61 2.29 7.89
CA PHE A 298 -12.60 1.74 6.99
C PHE A 298 -11.22 1.50 7.64
N CYS A 299 -10.67 2.45 8.39
CA CYS A 299 -9.35 2.21 9.02
C CYS A 299 -9.40 1.19 10.16
N MET A 300 -10.52 1.11 10.88
CA MET A 300 -10.72 0.00 11.83
C MET A 300 -10.85 -1.33 11.09
N LEU A 301 -11.48 -1.35 9.90
CA LEU A 301 -11.58 -2.53 9.06
C LEU A 301 -10.19 -2.99 8.60
N LEU A 302 -9.34 -2.07 8.11
CA LEU A 302 -7.95 -2.36 7.76
C LEU A 302 -7.17 -2.92 8.96
N ASN A 303 -7.31 -2.33 10.14
CA ASN A 303 -6.57 -2.79 11.33
C ASN A 303 -7.13 -4.08 11.98
N SER A 304 -8.41 -4.43 11.77
CA SER A 304 -9.03 -5.60 12.42
C SER A 304 -9.24 -6.79 11.48
N GLY A 305 -9.24 -6.57 10.16
CA GLY A 305 -9.63 -7.56 9.17
C GLY A 305 -11.12 -7.84 9.12
N GLY A 306 -11.95 -7.05 9.79
CA GLY A 306 -13.39 -7.31 9.82
C GLY A 306 -13.79 -8.40 10.80
N VAL A 307 -14.93 -9.01 10.50
CA VAL A 307 -15.49 -10.13 11.26
C VAL A 307 -15.69 -11.34 10.35
N GLN A 308 -15.76 -12.52 10.98
CA GLN A 308 -16.22 -13.74 10.34
C GLN A 308 -17.75 -13.71 10.19
N PRO A 309 -18.36 -14.60 9.37
CA PRO A 309 -19.82 -14.74 9.26
C PRO A 309 -20.57 -15.03 10.57
N ASN A 310 -19.86 -15.37 11.66
CA ASN A 310 -20.44 -15.56 13.00
C ASN A 310 -20.21 -14.35 13.94
N GLY A 311 -19.70 -13.23 13.40
CA GLY A 311 -19.34 -12.00 14.10
C GLY A 311 -18.04 -12.07 14.91
N THR A 312 -17.25 -13.15 14.84
CA THR A 312 -15.94 -13.19 15.52
C THR A 312 -14.97 -12.27 14.78
N VAL A 313 -14.33 -11.33 15.50
CA VAL A 313 -13.30 -10.45 14.92
C VAL A 313 -12.15 -11.30 14.39
N ILE A 314 -11.72 -11.05 13.16
CA ILE A 314 -10.65 -11.82 12.50
C ILE A 314 -9.31 -11.56 13.19
N GLY A 315 -9.01 -10.28 13.49
CA GLY A 315 -7.78 -9.89 14.18
C GLY A 315 -6.53 -9.95 13.31
N GLU A 316 -6.71 -10.01 11.99
CA GLU A 316 -5.67 -9.98 10.98
C GLU A 316 -5.80 -8.68 10.20
N ARG A 317 -4.73 -7.90 10.08
CA ARG A 317 -4.80 -6.63 9.37
C ARG A 317 -4.94 -6.86 7.87
N ILE A 318 -5.73 -6.02 7.20
CA ILE A 318 -5.79 -5.94 5.75
C ILE A 318 -4.56 -5.20 5.26
N ARG A 319 -3.84 -5.82 4.34
CA ARG A 319 -2.59 -5.38 3.72
C ARG A 319 -2.61 -5.79 2.25
N TRP A 320 -1.68 -5.28 1.47
CA TRP A 320 -1.55 -5.59 0.04
C TRP A 320 -1.64 -7.10 -0.27
N TYR A 321 -1.05 -7.95 0.56
CA TYR A 321 -1.00 -9.41 0.33
C TYR A 321 -2.30 -10.16 0.67
N ASN A 322 -3.25 -9.56 1.40
CA ASN A 322 -4.53 -10.19 1.75
C ASN A 322 -5.75 -9.31 1.43
N ILE A 323 -5.58 -8.13 0.81
CA ILE A 323 -6.69 -7.23 0.46
C ILE A 323 -7.70 -7.86 -0.52
N TYR A 324 -7.23 -8.76 -1.38
CA TYR A 324 -8.06 -9.56 -2.27
C TYR A 324 -8.70 -10.77 -1.60
N ASN A 325 -8.19 -11.22 -0.45
CA ASN A 325 -8.50 -12.53 0.09
C ASN A 325 -8.60 -12.51 1.62
N SER A 326 -9.81 -12.28 2.12
CA SER A 326 -10.06 -12.42 3.56
C SER A 326 -9.93 -13.89 4.00
N ALA A 327 -9.66 -14.12 5.29
CA ALA A 327 -9.66 -15.45 5.90
C ALA A 327 -11.03 -16.18 5.89
N ASN A 328 -12.09 -15.57 5.34
CA ASN A 328 -13.42 -16.18 5.24
C ASN A 328 -13.52 -17.16 4.06
N ALA A 329 -14.45 -18.11 4.16
CA ALA A 329 -14.62 -19.18 3.17
C ALA A 329 -15.04 -18.69 1.77
N ASP A 330 -15.58 -17.49 1.65
CA ASP A 330 -15.94 -16.85 0.39
C ASP A 330 -15.01 -15.69 0.03
N HIS A 331 -13.90 -15.55 0.75
CA HIS A 331 -12.83 -14.58 0.52
C HIS A 331 -13.21 -13.11 0.67
N ARG A 332 -14.40 -12.79 1.22
CA ARG A 332 -14.87 -11.42 1.46
C ARG A 332 -14.70 -10.95 2.90
N TYR A 333 -14.42 -9.66 3.05
CA TYR A 333 -14.44 -8.97 4.33
C TYR A 333 -15.87 -8.60 4.74
N TYR A 334 -16.13 -8.67 6.04
CA TYR A 334 -17.42 -8.37 6.64
C TYR A 334 -17.31 -7.38 7.79
N VAL A 335 -18.42 -6.69 8.07
CA VAL A 335 -18.60 -5.81 9.22
C VAL A 335 -19.87 -6.23 9.98
N GLU A 336 -19.84 -6.08 11.30
CA GLU A 336 -20.99 -6.31 12.18
C GLU A 336 -21.71 -4.97 12.44
N TYR A 337 -22.91 -4.84 11.87
CA TYR A 337 -23.81 -3.71 12.07
C TYR A 337 -24.76 -4.00 13.24
N PRO A 338 -25.09 -3.02 14.10
CA PRO A 338 -25.99 -3.24 15.21
C PRO A 338 -27.38 -3.67 14.76
N THR A 339 -27.95 -4.64 15.46
CA THR A 339 -29.30 -5.17 15.21
C THR A 339 -30.36 -4.36 15.96
N GLN A 340 -31.63 -4.55 15.57
CA GLN A 340 -32.76 -3.93 16.26
C GLN A 340 -32.82 -4.29 17.76
N ASP A 341 -32.45 -5.53 18.11
CA ASP A 341 -32.45 -6.00 19.50
C ASP A 341 -31.39 -5.27 20.35
N GLU A 342 -30.23 -4.97 19.77
CA GLU A 342 -29.14 -4.24 20.44
C GLU A 342 -29.48 -2.77 20.65
N PHE A 343 -30.13 -2.16 19.65
CA PHE A 343 -30.71 -0.84 19.80
C PHE A 343 -31.80 -0.82 20.87
N ALA A 344 -32.72 -1.79 20.87
CA ALA A 344 -33.77 -1.90 21.88
C ALA A 344 -33.22 -2.14 23.30
N ALA A 345 -32.05 -2.78 23.41
CA ALA A 345 -31.32 -2.96 24.66
C ALA A 345 -30.54 -1.70 25.10
N GLY A 346 -30.49 -0.64 24.28
CA GLY A 346 -29.73 0.58 24.55
C GLY A 346 -28.21 0.40 24.46
N VAL A 347 -27.75 -0.63 23.75
CA VAL A 347 -26.32 -0.92 23.54
C VAL A 347 -25.75 -0.02 22.44
N ASN A 348 -26.56 0.28 21.43
CA ASN A 348 -26.19 1.12 20.29
C ASN A 348 -27.22 2.23 20.07
N VAL A 349 -26.75 3.33 19.48
CA VAL A 349 -27.57 4.53 19.17
C VAL A 349 -28.37 4.39 17.88
N THR A 350 -28.02 3.41 17.05
CA THR A 350 -28.70 3.10 15.80
C THR A 350 -28.73 1.59 15.57
N TRP A 351 -29.51 1.14 14.58
CA TRP A 351 -29.54 -0.24 14.11
C TRP A 351 -29.70 -0.30 12.60
N PHE A 352 -29.32 -1.41 12.00
CA PHE A 352 -29.37 -1.65 10.57
C PHE A 352 -30.19 -2.90 10.27
N ASP A 353 -30.96 -2.84 9.20
CA ASP A 353 -31.81 -3.95 8.77
C ASP A 353 -31.01 -4.82 7.79
N THR A 354 -30.12 -5.67 8.31
CA THR A 354 -29.29 -6.57 7.50
C THR A 354 -30.05 -7.84 7.12
N VAL A 355 -29.63 -8.50 6.03
CA VAL A 355 -30.17 -9.83 5.66
C VAL A 355 -29.79 -10.87 6.70
N ASP A 356 -28.57 -10.80 7.22
CA ASP A 356 -28.12 -11.61 8.33
C ASP A 356 -28.71 -11.13 9.66
N ALA A 357 -29.19 -12.06 10.48
CA ALA A 357 -29.88 -11.73 11.73
C ALA A 357 -28.94 -11.20 12.82
N ASP A 358 -27.65 -11.48 12.72
CA ASP A 358 -26.62 -11.03 13.66
C ASP A 358 -25.93 -9.75 13.17
N GLY A 359 -26.48 -9.05 12.17
CA GLY A 359 -25.93 -7.77 11.71
C GLY A 359 -24.76 -7.89 10.71
N ILE A 360 -24.43 -9.10 10.26
CA ILE A 360 -23.22 -9.33 9.47
C ILE A 360 -23.47 -9.05 7.98
N ALA A 361 -22.77 -8.07 7.41
CA ALA A 361 -22.88 -7.73 5.99
C ALA A 361 -21.49 -7.69 5.31
N PRO A 362 -21.39 -8.15 4.05
CA PRO A 362 -20.15 -8.09 3.29
C PRO A 362 -19.83 -6.64 2.96
N VAL A 363 -18.56 -6.27 3.05
CA VAL A 363 -18.08 -4.92 2.74
C VAL A 363 -17.03 -4.90 1.65
N SER A 364 -16.37 -6.01 1.32
CA SER A 364 -15.48 -6.08 0.16
C SER A 364 -16.17 -6.69 -1.06
N PHE A 365 -15.91 -6.08 -2.20
CA PHE A 365 -16.42 -6.44 -3.51
C PHE A 365 -15.28 -6.37 -4.52
N TYR A 366 -15.47 -6.94 -5.70
CA TYR A 366 -14.49 -6.89 -6.79
C TYR A 366 -15.08 -6.10 -7.95
N ALA A 367 -14.46 -4.98 -8.30
CA ALA A 367 -14.76 -4.26 -9.52
C ALA A 367 -14.00 -4.92 -10.67
N GLN A 368 -14.71 -5.26 -11.75
CA GLN A 368 -14.11 -5.91 -12.89
C GLN A 368 -13.71 -4.89 -13.94
N GLU A 369 -12.56 -5.08 -14.56
CA GLU A 369 -12.12 -4.25 -15.66
C GLU A 369 -13.15 -4.28 -16.81
N THR A 370 -13.47 -3.11 -17.37
CA THR A 370 -14.52 -2.95 -18.37
C THR A 370 -14.19 -3.62 -19.71
N SER A 371 -12.90 -3.70 -20.03
CA SER A 371 -12.33 -4.51 -21.11
C SER A 371 -10.83 -4.65 -20.85
N ALA A 372 -10.22 -5.73 -21.34
CA ALA A 372 -8.77 -5.89 -21.28
C ALA A 372 -8.04 -4.62 -21.77
N ASN A 373 -7.03 -4.19 -21.02
CA ASN A 373 -6.22 -3.00 -21.33
C ASN A 373 -6.97 -1.67 -21.28
N SER A 374 -7.98 -1.55 -20.43
CA SER A 374 -8.71 -0.30 -20.22
C SER A 374 -8.19 0.52 -19.05
N GLY A 375 -7.68 -0.10 -17.98
CA GLY A 375 -7.38 0.59 -16.72
C GLY A 375 -8.63 1.20 -16.06
N VAL A 376 -9.83 0.70 -16.42
CA VAL A 376 -11.10 1.18 -15.89
C VAL A 376 -11.91 0.00 -15.40
N PHE A 377 -12.18 -0.01 -14.10
CA PHE A 377 -12.88 -1.07 -13.39
C PHE A 377 -14.29 -0.63 -13.01
N GLN A 378 -15.23 -1.57 -13.00
CA GLN A 378 -16.61 -1.30 -12.66
C GLN A 378 -17.19 -2.40 -11.77
N LEU A 379 -17.72 -1.99 -10.61
CA LEU A 379 -18.58 -2.81 -9.79
C LEU A 379 -20.04 -2.49 -10.13
N ASN A 380 -20.81 -3.51 -10.53
CA ASN A 380 -22.22 -3.37 -10.83
C ASN A 380 -23.08 -3.89 -9.67
N LEU A 381 -23.95 -3.03 -9.14
CA LEU A 381 -24.99 -3.37 -8.17
C LEU A 381 -26.34 -3.34 -8.89
N ASN A 382 -26.98 -4.50 -9.01
CA ASN A 382 -28.30 -4.60 -9.66
C ASN A 382 -29.41 -4.08 -8.75
N ASP A 383 -29.24 -4.23 -7.44
CA ASP A 383 -30.12 -3.71 -6.39
C ASP A 383 -29.21 -3.37 -5.21
N ILE A 384 -29.02 -2.07 -4.93
CA ILE A 384 -28.07 -1.58 -3.90
C ILE A 384 -28.30 -2.30 -2.58
N GLN A 385 -29.54 -2.32 -2.11
CA GLN A 385 -29.90 -2.91 -0.84
C GLN A 385 -29.54 -4.40 -0.79
N ARG A 386 -30.00 -5.17 -1.78
CA ARG A 386 -29.81 -6.62 -1.79
C ARG A 386 -28.34 -7.01 -1.94
N ASP A 387 -27.63 -6.35 -2.85
CA ASP A 387 -26.25 -6.70 -3.19
C ASP A 387 -25.29 -6.33 -2.06
N LEU A 388 -25.60 -5.30 -1.26
CA LEU A 388 -24.87 -4.95 -0.04
C LEU A 388 -25.28 -5.75 1.20
N GLY A 389 -26.29 -6.63 1.11
CA GLY A 389 -26.70 -7.50 2.20
C GLY A 389 -27.68 -6.88 3.21
N PHE A 390 -28.52 -5.95 2.77
CA PHE A 390 -29.55 -5.29 3.60
C PHE A 390 -30.98 -5.73 3.23
N GLN A 391 -31.90 -5.66 4.19
CA GLN A 391 -33.35 -5.81 4.05
C GLN A 391 -34.06 -4.46 3.87
N SER A 392 -33.44 -3.37 4.32
CA SER A 392 -33.81 -2.00 3.98
C SER A 392 -32.64 -1.05 4.20
N LEU A 393 -32.59 0.01 3.40
CA LEU A 393 -31.80 1.22 3.67
C LEU A 393 -32.77 2.40 3.84
N ARG A 394 -32.44 3.32 4.72
CA ARG A 394 -33.27 4.48 5.07
C ARG A 394 -32.95 5.68 4.19
N VAL A 395 -33.92 6.59 4.11
CA VAL A 395 -33.70 7.94 3.59
C VAL A 395 -32.50 8.55 4.31
N ARG A 396 -31.58 9.14 3.54
CA ARG A 396 -30.31 9.76 3.97
C ARG A 396 -29.20 8.79 4.34
N ASP A 397 -29.39 7.47 4.24
CA ASP A 397 -28.27 6.54 4.38
C ASP A 397 -27.16 6.91 3.39
N VAL A 398 -25.94 6.98 3.92
CA VAL A 398 -24.72 7.33 3.21
C VAL A 398 -23.98 6.04 2.88
N LEU A 399 -23.72 5.83 1.61
CA LEU A 399 -22.87 4.75 1.15
C LEU A 399 -21.53 5.33 0.78
N VAL A 400 -20.46 4.78 1.35
CA VAL A 400 -19.10 5.20 1.03
C VAL A 400 -18.38 4.03 0.39
N ALA A 401 -17.94 4.23 -0.85
CA ALA A 401 -17.05 3.33 -1.54
C ALA A 401 -15.61 3.81 -1.32
N TYR A 402 -14.76 2.92 -0.84
CA TYR A 402 -13.34 3.12 -0.62
C TYR A 402 -12.58 2.28 -1.64
N TYR A 403 -11.60 2.91 -2.24
CA TYR A 403 -10.60 2.29 -3.08
C TYR A 403 -9.23 2.55 -2.46
N LEU A 404 -8.45 1.50 -2.32
CA LEU A 404 -7.07 1.55 -1.87
C LEU A 404 -6.33 0.68 -2.86
N ASP A 405 -5.46 1.29 -3.66
CA ASP A 405 -4.65 0.52 -4.61
C ASP A 405 -3.82 -0.51 -3.82
N PRO A 406 -4.02 -1.82 -4.08
CA PRO A 406 -3.24 -2.89 -3.49
C PRO A 406 -1.75 -2.81 -3.76
N ASN A 407 -1.31 -2.07 -4.77
CA ASN A 407 0.09 -1.91 -5.13
C ASN A 407 0.69 -0.57 -4.70
N ASP A 408 -0.09 0.52 -4.73
CA ASP A 408 0.31 1.85 -4.24
C ASP A 408 -0.64 2.36 -3.14
N ALA A 409 -0.25 2.18 -1.88
CA ALA A 409 -1.18 2.42 -0.78
C ALA A 409 -1.39 3.92 -0.45
N ASP A 410 -0.59 4.81 -1.02
CA ASP A 410 -0.83 6.25 -0.97
C ASP A 410 -1.94 6.68 -1.95
N ASP A 411 -2.22 5.88 -2.99
CA ASP A 411 -3.34 6.04 -3.91
C ASP A 411 -4.66 5.47 -3.35
N PHE A 412 -5.03 6.04 -2.22
CA PHE A 412 -6.34 5.89 -1.65
C PHE A 412 -7.31 6.88 -2.29
N LYS A 413 -8.55 6.45 -2.56
CA LYS A 413 -9.65 7.33 -2.96
C LYS A 413 -10.96 6.90 -2.32
N LEU A 414 -11.89 7.84 -2.15
CA LEU A 414 -13.25 7.53 -1.70
C LEU A 414 -14.31 8.27 -2.48
N ALA A 415 -15.48 7.65 -2.62
CA ALA A 415 -16.67 8.26 -3.21
C ALA A 415 -17.91 8.01 -2.35
N THR A 416 -18.76 9.02 -2.23
CA THR A 416 -19.99 8.97 -1.43
C THR A 416 -21.24 9.06 -2.30
N CYS A 417 -22.27 8.30 -1.95
CA CYS A 417 -23.62 8.49 -2.48
C CYS A 417 -24.67 8.37 -1.38
N TYR A 418 -25.89 8.80 -1.69
CA TYR A 418 -26.99 8.93 -0.72
C TYR A 418 -28.26 8.24 -1.20
N ILE A 419 -29.01 7.66 -0.27
CA ILE A 419 -30.39 7.21 -0.51
C ILE A 419 -31.35 8.40 -0.32
N GLU A 420 -32.10 8.71 -1.37
CA GLU A 420 -33.16 9.73 -1.47
C GLU A 420 -32.74 11.20 -1.28
N GLU A 421 -32.04 11.53 -0.20
CA GLU A 421 -31.76 12.91 0.20
C GLU A 421 -30.29 13.10 0.63
N LYS A 422 -29.67 14.19 0.13
CA LYS A 422 -28.35 14.66 0.58
C LYS A 422 -28.54 15.84 1.54
N ASN A 423 -28.61 15.55 2.84
CA ASN A 423 -28.68 16.56 3.89
C ASN A 423 -27.71 16.17 5.03
N HIS A 424 -26.46 16.62 4.92
CA HIS A 424 -25.40 16.28 5.86
C HIS A 424 -24.51 17.48 6.16
N SER A 425 -23.75 17.34 7.24
CA SER A 425 -22.76 18.30 7.71
C SER A 425 -21.57 18.38 6.75
N ILE A 426 -21.00 19.58 6.61
CA ILE A 426 -19.84 19.80 5.75
C ILE A 426 -18.59 19.65 6.60
N THR A 427 -17.70 18.73 6.22
CA THR A 427 -16.41 18.52 6.89
C THR A 427 -15.29 18.88 5.92
N SER A 428 -14.33 19.68 6.37
CA SER A 428 -13.17 20.05 5.55
C SER A 428 -11.88 20.17 6.37
N PHE A 429 -10.76 19.91 5.71
CA PHE A 429 -9.44 20.28 6.22
C PHE A 429 -9.18 21.77 5.99
N THR A 430 -8.53 22.41 6.95
CA THR A 430 -8.20 23.83 6.89
C THR A 430 -6.78 24.10 7.39
N ASP A 431 -6.28 25.31 7.12
CA ASP A 431 -5.07 25.84 7.78
C ASP A 431 -5.38 26.54 9.12
N SER A 432 -4.32 27.08 9.74
CA SER A 432 -4.45 27.87 10.99
C SER A 432 -5.30 29.14 10.87
N LEU A 433 -5.57 29.60 9.64
CA LEU A 433 -6.45 30.74 9.33
C LEU A 433 -7.87 30.30 8.97
N ARG A 434 -8.16 28.99 9.05
CA ARG A 434 -9.46 28.36 8.73
C ARG A 434 -9.84 28.45 7.25
N ILE A 435 -8.84 28.60 6.38
CA ILE A 435 -9.00 28.53 4.93
C ILE A 435 -8.90 27.06 4.54
N ASP A 436 -9.78 26.60 3.65
CA ASP A 436 -9.77 25.21 3.17
C ASP A 436 -8.45 24.89 2.48
N GLN A 437 -7.94 23.70 2.75
CA GLN A 437 -6.68 23.18 2.21
C GLN A 437 -6.86 21.75 1.74
N GLU A 438 -6.23 21.44 0.62
CA GLU A 438 -6.22 20.09 0.02
C GLU A 438 -4.81 19.47 0.06
N THR A 439 -3.77 20.25 0.37
CA THR A 439 -2.38 19.78 0.38
C THR A 439 -1.65 20.27 1.63
N PHE A 440 -0.99 19.36 2.32
CA PHE A 440 -0.22 19.64 3.55
C PHE A 440 1.21 19.13 3.40
N TRP A 441 2.18 19.91 3.88
CA TRP A 441 3.58 19.52 3.85
C TRP A 441 4.01 18.94 5.20
N ILE A 442 4.43 17.68 5.17
CA ILE A 442 4.88 16.92 6.35
C ILE A 442 6.00 17.68 7.08
N GLY A 443 5.88 17.76 8.41
CA GLY A 443 6.84 18.46 9.28
C GLY A 443 6.81 19.99 9.19
N ARG A 444 6.00 20.59 8.31
CA ARG A 444 5.87 22.04 8.15
C ARG A 444 4.47 22.53 8.51
N ASP A 445 3.47 21.91 7.91
CA ASP A 445 2.08 22.32 8.05
C ASP A 445 1.41 21.52 9.18
N SER A 446 0.44 22.12 9.85
CA SER A 446 -0.42 21.42 10.81
C SER A 446 -1.82 21.33 10.22
N VAL A 447 -2.47 20.20 10.46
CA VAL A 447 -3.80 19.91 9.95
C VAL A 447 -4.83 20.48 10.93
N TYR A 448 -5.79 21.25 10.41
CA TYR A 448 -6.96 21.67 11.16
C TYR A 448 -8.21 21.08 10.51
N VAL A 449 -9.23 20.81 11.32
CA VAL A 449 -10.51 20.30 10.83
C VAL A 449 -11.62 21.29 11.16
N ARG A 450 -12.53 21.48 10.21
CA ARG A 450 -13.77 22.24 10.38
C ARG A 450 -14.97 21.37 10.05
N VAL A 451 -15.98 21.44 10.91
CA VAL A 451 -17.31 20.86 10.68
C VAL A 451 -18.34 21.98 10.67
N ILE A 452 -19.24 21.97 9.68
CA ILE A 452 -20.42 22.82 9.64
C ILE A 452 -21.64 21.93 9.79
N ASP A 453 -22.27 22.04 10.95
CA ASP A 453 -23.43 21.26 11.36
C ASP A 453 -24.40 22.18 12.12
N SER A 454 -25.65 22.23 11.66
CA SER A 454 -26.66 23.09 12.25
C SER A 454 -27.44 22.47 13.40
N ASN A 455 -27.57 21.14 13.46
CA ASN A 455 -28.31 20.44 14.51
C ASN A 455 -27.43 20.02 15.68
N ALA A 456 -26.11 19.94 15.49
CA ALA A 456 -25.18 19.79 16.61
C ALA A 456 -25.07 21.03 17.52
N ASN A 457 -25.67 22.17 17.13
CA ASN A 457 -25.78 23.37 17.97
C ASN A 457 -27.15 23.44 18.65
N GLU A 458 -27.28 22.88 19.85
CA GLU A 458 -28.53 22.76 20.59
C GLU A 458 -28.69 23.82 21.68
N ASP A 459 -27.60 24.21 22.37
CA ASP A 459 -27.59 25.16 23.46
C ASP A 459 -26.91 26.49 23.10
N SER A 460 -27.74 27.45 22.70
CA SER A 460 -27.36 28.84 22.44
C SER A 460 -26.62 29.58 23.59
N CYS A 461 -26.53 29.02 24.79
CA CYS A 461 -25.84 29.62 25.93
C CYS A 461 -24.39 29.17 26.11
N CYS A 462 -23.98 28.02 25.55
CA CYS A 462 -22.70 27.38 25.85
C CYS A 462 -22.07 26.80 24.59
N PRO A 463 -20.76 27.05 24.33
CA PRO A 463 -20.08 26.40 23.22
C PRO A 463 -20.13 24.88 23.33
N GLU A 464 -20.54 24.23 22.25
CA GLU A 464 -20.62 22.77 22.16
C GLU A 464 -19.37 22.16 21.53
N GLN A 465 -19.28 20.83 21.59
CA GLN A 465 -18.17 20.07 21.05
C GLN A 465 -18.66 18.94 20.17
N VAL A 466 -17.94 18.71 19.08
CA VAL A 466 -18.16 17.57 18.20
C VAL A 466 -16.89 16.73 18.07
N LEU A 467 -17.04 15.47 17.69
CA LEU A 467 -15.94 14.53 17.52
C LEU A 467 -15.77 14.19 16.04
N VAL A 468 -14.53 14.24 15.55
CA VAL A 468 -14.17 13.79 14.21
C VAL A 468 -13.08 12.73 14.29
N HIS A 469 -13.04 11.88 13.28
CA HIS A 469 -12.02 10.87 13.06
C HIS A 469 -11.20 11.25 11.84
N VAL A 470 -9.90 11.44 12.01
CA VAL A 470 -8.94 11.65 10.93
C VAL A 470 -8.18 10.34 10.74
N CYS A 471 -8.00 9.92 9.50
CA CYS A 471 -7.28 8.70 9.21
C CYS A 471 -6.47 8.79 7.92
N ASP A 472 -5.27 8.21 8.02
CA ASP A 472 -4.45 7.78 6.91
C ASP A 472 -4.60 6.25 6.72
N PRO A 473 -5.19 5.78 5.61
CA PRO A 473 -5.37 4.36 5.30
C PRO A 473 -4.13 3.69 4.68
N HIS A 474 -2.99 4.39 4.57
CA HIS A 474 -1.77 3.84 4.00
C HIS A 474 -1.14 2.81 4.94
N GLY A 475 -1.51 1.54 4.76
CA GLY A 475 -0.80 0.36 5.26
C GLY A 475 -0.63 0.33 6.78
N GLU A 476 0.37 1.02 7.30
CA GLU A 476 0.69 1.15 8.72
C GLU A 476 -0.25 2.07 9.54
N ASP A 477 -1.35 2.49 8.92
CA ASP A 477 -2.59 3.08 9.47
C ASP A 477 -2.37 3.95 10.72
N ASP A 478 -2.26 5.26 10.56
CA ASP A 478 -2.44 6.19 11.67
C ASP A 478 -3.84 6.81 11.68
N SER A 479 -4.42 6.91 12.87
CA SER A 479 -5.79 7.37 13.03
C SER A 479 -5.93 8.12 14.34
N GLU A 480 -6.52 9.30 14.26
CA GLU A 480 -6.62 10.24 15.37
C GLU A 480 -8.07 10.71 15.55
N TRP A 481 -8.48 10.82 16.81
CA TRP A 481 -9.78 11.36 17.18
C TRP A 481 -9.62 12.80 17.68
N LEU A 482 -10.26 13.76 17.02
CA LEU A 482 -10.18 15.17 17.36
C LEU A 482 -11.52 15.66 17.91
N ILE A 483 -11.45 16.36 19.03
CA ILE A 483 -12.57 17.12 19.57
C ILE A 483 -12.49 18.53 18.98
N LEU A 484 -13.57 18.97 18.34
CA LEU A 484 -13.70 20.30 17.77
C LEU A 484 -14.60 21.15 18.65
N ASP A 485 -14.22 22.40 18.86
CA ASP A 485 -14.99 23.36 19.64
C ASP A 485 -15.84 24.23 18.72
N GLU A 486 -17.08 24.49 19.13
CA GLU A 486 -17.94 25.47 18.50
C GLU A 486 -17.29 26.87 18.53
N THR A 487 -17.31 27.58 17.40
CA THR A 487 -16.56 28.85 17.30
C THR A 487 -17.17 30.01 18.11
N ASN A 488 -18.45 29.92 18.46
CA ASN A 488 -19.19 30.79 19.37
C ASN A 488 -20.44 30.03 19.86
N SER A 489 -21.03 30.41 21.00
CA SER A 489 -22.13 29.68 21.69
C SER A 489 -23.46 29.52 20.93
N ASN A 490 -23.50 29.72 19.62
CA ASN A 490 -24.67 29.51 18.77
C ASN A 490 -24.26 29.47 17.28
N SER A 491 -23.06 28.96 17.00
CA SER A 491 -22.48 28.79 15.69
C SER A 491 -22.72 27.39 15.17
N GLN A 492 -23.15 27.29 13.93
CA GLN A 492 -23.19 26.01 13.21
C GLN A 492 -21.79 25.54 12.77
N THR A 493 -20.70 26.04 13.38
CA THR A 493 -19.33 25.80 12.92
C THR A 493 -18.45 25.41 14.09
N PHE A 494 -17.83 24.24 13.96
CA PHE A 494 -16.90 23.64 14.91
C PHE A 494 -15.52 23.55 14.27
N VAL A 495 -14.47 23.86 15.03
CA VAL A 495 -13.09 23.91 14.52
C VAL A 495 -12.12 23.34 15.54
N SER A 496 -11.07 22.64 15.09
CA SER A 496 -9.96 22.26 15.96
C SER A 496 -9.18 23.51 16.38
N MET A 497 -9.13 23.80 17.69
CA MET A 497 -8.44 25.00 18.19
C MET A 497 -6.91 24.84 18.21
N SER A 498 -6.43 23.60 18.10
CA SER A 498 -5.02 23.25 17.89
C SER A 498 -4.87 22.54 16.55
N GLY A 499 -3.73 22.78 15.89
CA GLY A 499 -3.37 22.01 14.70
C GLY A 499 -2.85 20.64 15.11
N LEU A 500 -3.32 19.60 14.45
CA LEU A 500 -2.75 18.26 14.50
C LEU A 500 -1.42 18.28 13.74
N GLN A 501 -0.34 17.84 14.38
CA GLN A 501 0.97 17.84 13.73
C GLN A 501 1.03 16.71 12.70
N LEU A 502 1.52 17.02 11.49
CA LEU A 502 1.77 16.04 10.45
C LEU A 502 3.25 15.63 10.47
N TRP A 503 3.55 14.36 10.73
CA TRP A 503 4.90 13.82 10.90
C TRP A 503 5.19 12.74 9.87
N PRO A 504 6.46 12.53 9.47
CA PRO A 504 6.80 11.43 8.59
C PRO A 504 6.77 10.11 9.37
N VAL A 505 6.18 9.06 8.78
CA VAL A 505 6.19 7.69 9.36
C VAL A 505 7.62 7.19 9.60
N TRP A 506 8.56 7.55 8.72
CA TRP A 506 9.97 7.20 8.82
C TRP A 506 10.84 8.40 9.16
N ASP A 507 11.67 8.25 10.20
CA ASP A 507 12.69 9.22 10.57
C ASP A 507 14.09 8.61 10.42
N ALA A 508 14.73 8.87 9.28
CA ALA A 508 16.07 8.38 8.97
C ALA A 508 17.14 8.76 10.01
N LEU A 509 16.95 9.89 10.70
CA LEU A 509 17.96 10.53 11.54
C LEU A 509 17.70 10.34 13.04
N GLY A 510 16.55 9.78 13.42
CA GLY A 510 16.15 9.61 14.82
C GLY A 510 15.96 10.93 15.56
N VAL A 511 15.66 12.00 14.85
CA VAL A 511 15.48 13.37 15.39
C VAL A 511 14.19 13.50 16.20
N GLY A 512 13.17 12.68 15.95
CA GLY A 512 11.84 12.72 16.57
C GLY A 512 11.78 12.13 17.98
N LEU A 513 12.68 11.20 18.32
CA LEU A 513 12.74 10.54 19.61
C LEU A 513 14.16 10.63 20.17
N ALA A 514 14.32 11.29 21.32
CA ALA A 514 15.61 11.70 21.90
C ALA A 514 16.66 10.58 22.18
N ASN A 515 16.37 9.32 21.83
CA ASN A 515 17.29 8.18 21.90
C ASN A 515 17.08 7.14 20.77
N SER A 516 16.41 7.49 19.66
CA SER A 516 16.16 6.56 18.55
C SER A 516 17.33 6.53 17.56
N MET A 517 17.68 5.34 17.04
CA MET A 517 18.63 5.18 15.93
C MET A 517 17.90 5.23 14.59
N GLY A 518 17.09 6.27 14.38
CA GLY A 518 16.19 6.38 13.22
C GLY A 518 15.23 5.19 13.05
N GLY A 519 14.43 5.23 11.99
CA GLY A 519 13.49 4.16 11.62
C GLY A 519 12.02 4.55 11.70
N PHE A 520 11.15 3.55 11.57
CA PHE A 520 9.70 3.68 11.71
C PHE A 520 9.33 4.13 13.12
N GLN A 521 8.48 5.15 13.23
CA GLN A 521 8.11 5.76 14.52
C GLN A 521 6.62 5.65 14.90
N LEU A 522 5.85 4.84 14.16
CA LEU A 522 4.39 4.72 14.27
C LEU A 522 3.88 4.52 15.69
N ARG A 523 3.01 5.43 16.11
CA ARG A 523 2.29 5.35 17.39
C ARG A 523 0.87 5.83 17.24
N LEU A 524 -0.07 4.89 17.28
CA LEU A 524 -1.50 5.18 17.37
C LEU A 524 -1.84 6.06 18.59
N ASP A 525 -2.78 7.00 18.40
CA ASP A 525 -3.33 7.87 19.44
C ASP A 525 -2.25 8.66 20.20
N ASN A 526 -1.29 9.20 19.44
CA ASN A 526 -0.21 10.02 19.99
C ASN A 526 -0.50 11.53 19.84
N TRP A 527 -1.66 11.87 19.26
CA TRP A 527 -2.12 13.21 18.91
C TRP A 527 -1.22 13.89 17.87
N LYS A 528 -0.71 13.08 16.96
CA LYS A 528 -0.04 13.51 15.73
C LYS A 528 -0.47 12.55 14.65
N LEU A 529 -0.60 13.07 13.45
CA LEU A 529 -0.84 12.25 12.27
C LEU A 529 0.50 11.92 11.63
N GLU A 530 0.85 10.65 11.57
CA GLU A 530 2.02 10.13 10.89
C GLU A 530 1.60 9.66 9.50
N ALA A 531 2.20 10.24 8.46
CA ALA A 531 1.91 9.94 7.06
C ALA A 531 3.19 9.81 6.23
N PHE A 532 3.12 9.11 5.11
CA PHE A 532 4.09 9.09 4.03
C PHE A 532 3.88 10.26 3.06
N ASN A 533 4.83 10.41 2.14
CA ASN A 533 4.67 11.37 1.05
C ASN A 533 3.54 10.89 0.14
N GLU A 534 2.78 11.83 -0.45
CA GLU A 534 1.67 11.56 -1.39
C GLU A 534 0.39 10.94 -0.80
N ASP A 535 0.35 10.66 0.51
CA ASP A 535 -0.82 10.05 1.17
C ASP A 535 -2.17 10.81 1.08
N GLU A 536 -3.17 10.02 0.70
CA GLU A 536 -4.62 10.11 0.90
C GLU A 536 -5.17 10.20 2.34
N ILE A 537 -5.10 11.34 3.03
CA ILE A 537 -5.75 11.47 4.36
C ILE A 537 -7.22 11.89 4.23
N TYR A 538 -8.13 11.20 4.93
CA TYR A 538 -9.53 11.63 5.05
C TYR A 538 -9.93 11.98 6.49
N VAL A 539 -10.96 12.82 6.59
CA VAL A 539 -11.63 13.13 7.86
C VAL A 539 -13.10 12.78 7.78
N ARG A 540 -13.63 12.24 8.87
CA ARG A 540 -15.03 11.91 9.03
C ARG A 540 -15.62 12.55 10.27
N TYR A 541 -16.80 13.10 10.09
CA TYR A 541 -17.68 13.52 11.16
C TYR A 541 -18.94 12.65 11.11
N ASN A 542 -19.30 12.07 12.26
CA ASN A 542 -20.56 11.36 12.43
C ASN A 542 -21.41 12.14 13.42
N ASP A 543 -22.61 12.49 12.97
CA ASP A 543 -23.59 13.25 13.74
C ASP A 543 -24.34 12.33 14.71
N VAL A 544 -23.63 11.79 15.69
CA VAL A 544 -24.16 10.79 16.63
C VAL A 544 -24.06 11.27 18.08
N VAL A 545 -24.96 10.75 18.91
CA VAL A 545 -24.94 10.97 20.36
C VAL A 545 -23.88 10.07 21.00
N TYR A 546 -22.78 10.64 21.49
CA TYR A 546 -21.77 9.85 22.21
C TYR A 546 -22.24 9.58 23.65
N GLY A 547 -22.81 8.40 23.87
CA GLY A 547 -23.28 7.95 25.18
C GLY A 547 -22.15 7.45 26.09
N GLY A 548 -22.24 7.72 27.40
CA GLY A 548 -21.28 7.22 28.42
C GLY A 548 -21.38 5.73 28.77
N GLY A 549 -21.89 4.89 27.86
CA GLY A 549 -22.50 3.59 28.18
C GLY A 549 -21.59 2.36 28.19
N LEU A 550 -20.44 2.36 27.51
CA LEU A 550 -19.64 1.12 27.34
C LEU A 550 -18.44 1.02 28.31
N ALA A 551 -18.69 1.31 29.60
CA ALA A 551 -17.70 1.15 30.67
C ALA A 551 -17.74 -0.23 31.36
N THR A 552 -17.95 -1.32 30.63
CA THR A 552 -17.84 -2.68 31.20
C THR A 552 -16.78 -3.58 30.56
N ALA A 553 -16.10 -3.15 29.49
CA ALA A 553 -14.98 -3.90 28.93
C ALA A 553 -13.66 -3.45 29.57
N THR A 554 -12.93 -4.40 30.15
CA THR A 554 -11.57 -4.29 30.69
C THR A 554 -10.50 -3.98 29.63
N ALA A 555 -10.83 -3.27 28.55
CA ALA A 555 -9.92 -2.89 27.49
C ALA A 555 -9.14 -1.61 27.89
N PRO A 556 -7.84 -1.48 27.54
CA PRO A 556 -6.99 -0.38 28.01
C PRO A 556 -7.24 0.98 27.34
N LEU A 557 -8.18 1.10 26.39
CA LEU A 557 -8.46 2.35 25.70
C LEU A 557 -9.49 3.16 26.50
N ALA A 558 -8.99 3.91 27.47
CA ALA A 558 -9.74 4.77 28.38
C ALA A 558 -10.29 6.06 27.73
N VAL A 559 -10.78 6.00 26.50
CA VAL A 559 -11.45 7.14 25.83
C VAL A 559 -12.88 7.31 26.39
N GLY A 560 -13.51 6.25 26.88
CA GLY A 560 -14.92 6.23 27.29
C GLY A 560 -15.32 6.94 28.59
N GLN A 561 -14.39 7.55 29.35
CA GLN A 561 -14.76 8.25 30.60
C GLN A 561 -15.07 9.75 30.42
N ASN A 562 -14.71 10.36 29.29
CA ASN A 562 -14.85 11.81 29.05
C ASN A 562 -15.66 12.20 27.80
N LEU A 563 -16.13 11.24 27.00
CA LEU A 563 -17.00 11.50 25.84
C LEU A 563 -18.51 11.73 26.09
N PRO A 564 -19.10 11.46 27.28
CA PRO A 564 -20.55 11.66 27.45
C PRO A 564 -20.95 13.13 27.21
N GLY A 565 -21.87 13.35 26.26
CA GLY A 565 -22.41 14.69 25.95
C GLY A 565 -21.63 15.48 24.90
N ILE A 566 -20.76 14.82 24.12
CA ILE A 566 -20.18 15.36 22.89
C ILE A 566 -21.09 14.92 21.71
N GLY A 567 -21.24 15.77 20.69
CA GLY A 567 -22.12 15.52 19.52
C GLY A 567 -23.56 16.03 19.69
N ASP A 568 -24.44 15.71 18.74
CA ASP A 568 -25.89 15.94 18.84
C ASP A 568 -26.41 15.18 20.08
N ALA A 569 -27.10 15.86 20.98
CA ALA A 569 -27.68 15.30 22.20
C ALA A 569 -29.15 14.89 22.00
N ASP A 570 -29.80 15.36 20.94
CA ASP A 570 -31.12 14.95 20.49
C ASP A 570 -31.03 13.72 19.57
N VAL A 571 -31.23 12.56 20.20
CA VAL A 571 -31.37 11.25 19.53
C VAL A 571 -32.43 11.20 18.42
N THR A 572 -33.29 12.22 18.28
CA THR A 572 -34.29 12.32 17.21
C THR A 572 -33.83 13.14 16.01
N SER A 573 -32.77 13.94 16.14
CA SER A 573 -32.09 14.61 15.04
C SER A 573 -30.74 13.99 14.69
N SER A 574 -30.08 13.33 15.64
CA SER A 574 -28.78 12.68 15.42
C SER A 574 -28.88 11.63 14.32
N PHE A 575 -27.95 11.69 13.36
CA PHE A 575 -27.88 10.76 12.24
C PHE A 575 -27.05 9.50 12.56
N PRO A 576 -27.60 8.29 12.38
CA PRO A 576 -28.80 7.98 11.61
C PRO A 576 -30.06 8.07 12.49
N PRO A 577 -31.19 8.60 11.98
CA PRO A 577 -32.43 8.73 12.73
C PRO A 577 -33.06 7.38 13.13
#